data_AF-A0A8T1WPB2-F1
#
_entry.id   AF-A0A8T1WPB2-F1
#
_cell.length_a   1.000
_cell.length_b   1.000
_cell.length_c   1.000
_cell.angle_alpha   90.00
_cell.angle_beta   90.00
_cell.angle_gamma   90.00
#
_symmetry.space_group_name_H-M   'P 1'
#
loop_
_entity.id
_entity.type
_entity.pdbx_description
1 polymer ?
#
loop_
_entity_poly.entity_id
_entity_poly.type
_entity_poly.pdbx_seq_one_letter_code
_entity_poly.pdbx_strand_id
1 'polypeptide(L)'
;MCINRKRPRTEQLRSSPPTNQQLHAATDDQLKRIKTESPTSVDRVAIADNQEQYREKLATAAHRDEMVAAILTITSALGLSRETLHLCIGLLDRYLVVQSIETARLEALSISCLWIAVKFVETPTTIFDKSIKEILQRRRHSSNWTWNEILEFELNILQLLNFRIMASSILDVLQKKMYTVDEIDNQVHGVDELQFEQRQLALYFADLLLLKTRANQFTKELLVDAIWFVVSGNQIVDVKPPLLEPVVLLYLAHRDNINPSHSVFKPWFALRCRYGAYLPAPWKVPYDPSCVCRICEHVKDELAS
;
A
#
# COMPACT_ATOMS: atom_id res chain seq x y z
N MET A 1 -13.42 -14.58 -34.17
CA MET A 1 -12.79 -13.76 -35.23
C MET A 1 -11.67 -12.94 -34.61
N CYS A 2 -10.48 -13.08 -35.18
CA CYS A 2 -9.23 -12.45 -34.75
C CYS A 2 -9.26 -10.92 -34.87
N ILE A 3 -8.45 -10.21 -34.08
CA ILE A 3 -7.42 -9.25 -34.55
C ILE A 3 -6.48 -8.93 -33.37
N ASN A 4 -5.26 -9.46 -33.47
CA ASN A 4 -4.08 -8.99 -32.72
C ASN A 4 -3.53 -7.74 -33.41
N ARG A 5 -3.30 -6.64 -32.67
CA ARG A 5 -2.48 -5.52 -33.14
C ARG A 5 -1.16 -5.44 -32.36
N LYS A 6 -0.09 -5.90 -33.01
CA LYS A 6 1.31 -5.71 -32.64
C LYS A 6 1.72 -4.25 -32.86
N ARG A 7 2.53 -3.70 -31.94
CA ARG A 7 3.24 -2.42 -32.10
C ARG A 7 4.41 -2.57 -33.09
N PRO A 8 4.71 -1.57 -33.94
CA PRO A 8 5.82 -1.61 -34.88
C PRO A 8 7.16 -1.29 -34.21
N ARG A 9 8.20 -1.96 -34.71
CA ARG A 9 9.60 -1.93 -34.29
C ARG A 9 10.38 -1.07 -35.29
N THR A 10 11.13 -0.09 -34.82
CA THR A 10 11.94 0.82 -35.65
C THR A 10 13.17 0.10 -36.20
N GLU A 11 13.33 0.12 -37.51
CA GLU A 11 14.49 -0.39 -38.25
C GLU A 11 15.65 0.61 -38.19
N GLN A 12 16.85 0.12 -37.85
CA GLN A 12 18.13 0.75 -38.17
C GLN A 12 18.79 -0.04 -39.31
N LEU A 13 19.22 0.67 -40.36
CA LEU A 13 19.87 0.11 -41.54
C LEU A 13 21.40 0.37 -41.52
N ARG A 14 22.14 -0.72 -41.78
CA ARG A 14 23.34 -0.87 -42.65
C ARG A 14 24.76 -0.44 -42.21
N SER A 15 25.56 -1.46 -41.83
CA SER A 15 26.82 -1.98 -42.43
C SER A 15 27.97 -1.08 -42.97
N SER A 16 29.13 -1.11 -42.24
CA SER A 16 30.58 -1.38 -42.54
C SER A 16 31.26 -1.03 -43.92
N PRO A 17 32.62 -1.00 -44.13
CA PRO A 17 33.77 -1.56 -43.34
C PRO A 17 35.12 -0.72 -43.41
N PRO A 18 36.40 -1.25 -43.45
CA PRO A 18 37.47 -0.94 -42.45
C PRO A 18 38.82 -0.39 -43.00
N THR A 19 39.70 0.21 -42.16
CA THR A 19 41.15 0.38 -42.49
C THR A 19 42.08 0.48 -41.28
N ASN A 20 43.30 -0.02 -41.51
CA ASN A 20 44.45 -0.35 -40.65
C ASN A 20 45.39 0.81 -40.23
N GLN A 21 46.18 0.52 -39.18
CA GLN A 21 47.60 0.86 -38.92
C GLN A 21 48.07 2.26 -38.44
N GLN A 22 48.83 2.23 -37.32
CA GLN A 22 50.19 2.79 -37.03
C GLN A 22 50.26 3.28 -35.56
N LEU A 23 50.96 2.61 -34.62
CA LEU A 23 52.42 2.61 -34.32
C LEU A 23 52.99 3.95 -33.80
N HIS A 24 53.47 3.94 -32.55
CA HIS A 24 54.70 4.51 -31.95
C HIS A 24 54.49 4.66 -30.42
N ALA A 25 55.19 3.90 -29.55
CA ALA A 25 56.59 4.07 -29.09
C ALA A 25 56.75 5.38 -28.27
N ALA A 26 57.39 5.47 -27.09
CA ALA A 26 58.22 4.58 -26.28
C ALA A 26 58.50 5.26 -24.92
N THR A 27 58.93 4.47 -23.91
CA THR A 27 59.99 4.75 -22.89
C THR A 27 59.74 5.89 -21.87
N ASP A 28 60.15 5.83 -20.60
CA ASP A 28 61.27 5.10 -19.98
C ASP A 28 61.15 5.09 -18.44
N ASP A 29 61.65 4.00 -17.82
CA ASP A 29 62.62 3.92 -16.71
C ASP A 29 62.64 4.94 -15.53
N GLN A 30 63.01 4.63 -14.28
CA GLN A 30 63.47 3.41 -13.60
C GLN A 30 63.60 3.66 -12.08
N LEU A 31 63.37 2.61 -11.29
CA LEU A 31 64.09 2.13 -10.09
C LEU A 31 64.60 3.10 -8.99
N LYS A 32 64.18 2.79 -7.75
CA LYS A 32 65.00 2.48 -6.53
C LYS A 32 64.00 2.37 -5.35
N ARG A 33 64.03 1.42 -4.42
CA ARG A 33 65.15 0.78 -3.72
C ARG A 33 64.57 -0.40 -2.93
N ILE A 34 65.11 -1.60 -3.11
CA ILE A 34 64.81 -2.76 -2.25
C ILE A 34 65.54 -2.56 -0.92
N LYS A 35 64.83 -2.68 0.20
CA LYS A 35 65.38 -2.91 1.54
C LYS A 35 64.77 -4.18 2.11
N THR A 36 65.65 -5.10 2.46
CA THR A 36 65.45 -6.39 3.12
C THR A 36 65.28 -6.22 4.62
N GLU A 37 64.20 -6.73 5.24
CA GLU A 37 64.14 -7.00 6.68
C GLU A 37 63.32 -8.28 7.02
N SER A 38 64.00 -9.18 7.75
CA SER A 38 63.67 -10.33 8.63
C SER A 38 62.39 -11.19 8.48
N PRO A 39 62.50 -12.54 8.55
CA PRO A 39 61.38 -13.49 8.52
C PRO A 39 60.91 -13.85 9.94
N THR A 40 60.25 -12.94 10.65
CA THR A 40 59.56 -13.28 11.92
C THR A 40 58.52 -12.21 12.28
N SER A 41 57.44 -12.12 11.51
CA SER A 41 56.20 -11.50 11.98
C SER A 41 55.04 -12.42 11.63
N VAL A 42 54.48 -13.07 12.64
CA VAL A 42 53.20 -13.76 12.51
C VAL A 42 52.15 -12.68 12.28
N ASP A 43 51.71 -12.53 11.03
CA ASP A 43 50.55 -11.72 10.70
C ASP A 43 49.36 -12.32 11.46
N ARG A 44 48.98 -11.66 12.56
CA ARG A 44 47.65 -11.79 13.11
C ARG A 44 46.72 -11.22 12.05
N VAL A 45 46.17 -12.12 11.22
CA VAL A 45 44.98 -11.82 10.43
C VAL A 45 43.94 -11.38 11.44
N ALA A 46 43.76 -10.07 11.55
CA ALA A 46 42.59 -9.50 12.18
C ALA A 46 41.42 -9.97 11.32
N ILE A 47 40.76 -11.05 11.76
CA ILE A 47 39.40 -11.36 11.37
C ILE A 47 38.58 -10.22 11.98
N ALA A 48 38.53 -9.09 11.28
CA ALA A 48 37.51 -8.10 11.51
C ALA A 48 36.20 -8.81 11.18
N ASP A 49 35.43 -9.11 12.23
CA ASP A 49 34.08 -9.62 12.13
C ASP A 49 33.27 -8.68 11.23
N ASN A 50 33.12 -9.04 9.96
CA ASN A 50 32.14 -8.48 9.02
C ASN A 50 30.70 -8.88 9.43
N GLN A 51 30.41 -8.96 10.73
CA GLN A 51 29.10 -9.37 11.26
C GLN A 51 28.06 -8.25 11.24
N GLU A 52 28.45 -7.03 10.88
CA GLU A 52 27.52 -5.89 10.81
C GLU A 52 26.80 -5.76 9.45
N GLN A 53 27.23 -6.51 8.43
CA GLN A 53 26.76 -6.33 7.04
C GLN A 53 25.56 -7.20 6.64
N TYR A 54 25.10 -8.11 7.51
CA TYR A 54 23.96 -9.00 7.25
C TYR A 54 22.94 -9.07 8.40
N ARG A 55 22.73 -7.98 9.15
CA ARG A 55 21.51 -7.91 9.98
C ARG A 55 20.32 -7.65 9.07
N GLU A 56 19.48 -8.66 8.92
CA GLU A 56 18.21 -8.54 8.20
C GLU A 56 17.40 -7.37 8.79
N LYS A 57 17.12 -6.37 7.96
CA LYS A 57 16.46 -5.13 8.40
C LYS A 57 15.01 -5.42 8.74
N LEU A 58 14.63 -5.28 10.00
CA LEU A 58 13.24 -5.45 10.45
C LEU A 58 12.29 -4.43 9.82
N ALA A 59 11.05 -4.85 9.60
CA ALA A 59 9.97 -4.02 9.10
C ALA A 59 9.67 -2.86 10.08
N THR A 60 9.38 -1.69 9.52
CA THR A 60 9.05 -0.48 10.29
C THR A 60 7.62 -0.05 9.96
N ALA A 61 7.06 0.89 10.75
CA ALA A 61 5.75 1.48 10.45
C ALA A 61 5.69 2.12 9.04
N ALA A 62 6.79 2.68 8.55
CA ALA A 62 6.86 3.23 7.20
C ALA A 62 6.74 2.14 6.12
N HIS A 63 7.44 1.00 6.30
CA HIS A 63 7.31 -0.14 5.37
C HIS A 63 5.88 -0.70 5.39
N ARG A 64 5.22 -0.72 6.56
CA ARG A 64 3.81 -1.10 6.70
C ARG A 64 2.91 -0.14 5.90
N ASP A 65 3.07 1.18 6.09
CA ASP A 65 2.24 2.19 5.39
C ASP A 65 2.40 2.11 3.86
N GLU A 66 3.61 1.87 3.37
CA GLU A 66 3.88 1.61 1.94
C GLU A 66 3.15 0.36 1.45
N MET A 67 3.19 -0.72 2.24
CA MET A 67 2.54 -1.98 1.89
C MET A 67 1.01 -1.87 1.89
N VAL A 68 0.44 -1.12 2.82
CA VAL A 68 -1.01 -0.88 2.86
C VAL A 68 -1.47 -0.02 1.68
N ALA A 69 -0.67 0.95 1.23
CA ALA A 69 -0.94 1.67 -0.02
C ALA A 69 -0.93 0.74 -1.25
N ALA A 70 0.01 -0.21 -1.29
CA ALA A 70 0.05 -1.23 -2.33
C ALA A 70 -1.18 -2.17 -2.28
N ILE A 71 -1.62 -2.59 -1.08
CA ILE A 71 -2.84 -3.38 -0.89
C ILE A 71 -4.08 -2.61 -1.34
N LEU A 72 -4.24 -1.35 -0.93
CA LEU A 72 -5.35 -0.50 -1.40
C LEU A 72 -5.39 -0.42 -2.93
N THR A 73 -4.22 -0.31 -3.57
CA THR A 73 -4.13 -0.33 -5.03
C THR A 73 -4.57 -1.68 -5.61
N ILE A 74 -4.15 -2.80 -5.01
CA ILE A 74 -4.54 -4.15 -5.44
C ILE A 74 -6.04 -4.33 -5.35
N THR A 75 -6.62 -4.10 -4.17
CA THR A 75 -8.04 -4.33 -3.90
C THR A 75 -8.90 -3.45 -4.79
N SER A 76 -8.54 -2.18 -4.93
CA SER A 76 -9.27 -1.24 -5.80
C SER A 76 -9.17 -1.62 -7.28
N ALA A 77 -7.99 -2.03 -7.77
CA ALA A 77 -7.80 -2.39 -9.17
C ALA A 77 -8.39 -3.77 -9.56
N LEU A 78 -8.73 -4.58 -8.56
CA LEU A 78 -9.48 -5.83 -8.71
C LEU A 78 -10.98 -5.61 -8.45
N GLY A 79 -11.40 -4.43 -7.98
CA GLY A 79 -12.78 -4.17 -7.58
C GLY A 79 -13.25 -5.11 -6.46
N LEU A 80 -12.40 -5.32 -5.45
CA LEU A 80 -12.76 -6.07 -4.25
C LEU A 80 -13.51 -5.17 -3.28
N SER A 81 -14.33 -5.80 -2.44
CA SER A 81 -15.09 -5.10 -1.40
C SER A 81 -14.17 -4.32 -0.43
N ARG A 82 -14.71 -3.30 0.23
CA ARG A 82 -13.97 -2.56 1.27
C ARG A 82 -13.70 -3.45 2.47
N GLU A 83 -14.62 -4.35 2.77
CA GLU A 83 -14.53 -5.35 3.82
C GLU A 83 -13.29 -6.23 3.61
N THR A 84 -12.97 -6.63 2.37
CA THR A 84 -11.71 -7.34 2.05
C THR A 84 -10.48 -6.52 2.40
N LEU A 85 -10.46 -5.22 2.05
CA LEU A 85 -9.35 -4.32 2.38
C LEU A 85 -9.17 -4.17 3.89
N HIS A 86 -10.24 -3.85 4.61
CA HIS A 86 -10.21 -3.61 6.06
C HIS A 86 -9.86 -4.89 6.84
N LEU A 87 -10.38 -6.05 6.43
CA LEU A 87 -10.02 -7.34 7.03
C LEU A 87 -8.55 -7.68 6.78
N CYS A 88 -8.06 -7.50 5.55
CA CYS A 88 -6.65 -7.72 5.20
C CYS A 88 -5.71 -6.92 6.10
N ILE A 89 -5.98 -5.62 6.25
CA ILE A 89 -5.15 -4.73 7.06
C ILE A 89 -5.28 -5.05 8.55
N GLY A 90 -6.48 -5.40 9.02
CA GLY A 90 -6.70 -5.86 10.39
C GLY A 90 -5.95 -7.16 10.71
N LEU A 91 -5.79 -8.07 9.75
CA LEU A 91 -4.92 -9.25 9.90
C LEU A 91 -3.45 -8.86 9.97
N LEU A 92 -2.98 -8.02 9.04
CA LEU A 92 -1.60 -7.55 8.99
C LEU A 92 -1.18 -6.86 10.29
N ASP A 93 -1.98 -5.90 10.77
CA ASP A 93 -1.65 -5.13 11.96
C ASP A 93 -1.63 -5.99 13.22
N ARG A 94 -2.61 -6.89 13.39
CA ARG A 94 -2.63 -7.82 14.53
C ARG A 94 -1.46 -8.79 14.50
N TYR A 95 -1.04 -9.23 13.32
CA TYR A 95 0.16 -10.04 13.18
C TYR A 95 1.41 -9.27 13.61
N LEU A 96 1.60 -8.05 13.08
CA LEU A 96 2.77 -7.22 13.36
C LEU A 96 2.85 -6.73 14.82
N VAL A 97 1.73 -6.69 15.53
CA VAL A 97 1.71 -6.42 16.99
C VAL A 97 2.37 -7.55 17.78
N VAL A 98 2.22 -8.81 17.32
CA VAL A 98 2.71 -9.99 18.05
C VAL A 98 4.06 -10.48 17.52
N GLN A 99 4.33 -10.27 16.23
CA GLN A 99 5.50 -10.82 15.55
C GLN A 99 6.24 -9.74 14.76
N SER A 100 7.51 -9.54 15.08
CA SER A 100 8.42 -8.77 14.23
C SER A 100 8.84 -9.60 13.01
N ILE A 101 8.90 -8.96 11.85
CA ILE A 101 9.28 -9.59 10.58
C ILE A 101 10.34 -8.77 9.87
N GLU A 102 11.17 -9.41 9.07
CA GLU A 102 12.10 -8.75 8.17
C GLU A 102 11.36 -7.96 7.08
N THR A 103 11.91 -6.81 6.69
CA THR A 103 11.32 -5.97 5.63
C THR A 103 11.16 -6.74 4.33
N ALA A 104 12.11 -7.62 3.99
CA ALA A 104 12.08 -8.41 2.77
C ALA A 104 10.88 -9.38 2.69
N ARG A 105 10.34 -9.80 3.84
CA ARG A 105 9.24 -10.76 3.95
C ARG A 105 7.87 -10.10 4.16
N LEU A 106 7.85 -8.77 4.39
CA LEU A 106 6.62 -8.02 4.63
C LEU A 106 5.64 -8.08 3.43
N GLU A 107 6.15 -8.10 2.20
CA GLU A 107 5.32 -8.24 0.99
C GLU A 107 4.61 -9.60 0.98
N ALA A 108 5.34 -10.70 1.21
CA ALA A 108 4.77 -12.04 1.29
C ALA A 108 3.70 -12.14 2.38
N LEU A 109 4.01 -11.67 3.60
CA LEU A 109 3.06 -11.60 4.71
C LEU A 109 1.77 -10.85 4.33
N SER A 110 1.91 -9.70 3.68
CA SER A 110 0.79 -8.84 3.33
C SER A 110 -0.09 -9.44 2.23
N ILE A 111 0.51 -10.12 1.26
CA ILE A 111 -0.21 -10.89 0.24
C ILE A 111 -0.93 -12.10 0.88
N SER A 112 -0.32 -12.76 1.87
CA SER A 112 -1.00 -13.82 2.65
C SER A 112 -2.20 -13.29 3.43
N CYS A 113 -2.09 -12.13 4.09
CA CYS A 113 -3.22 -11.47 4.75
C CYS A 113 -4.34 -11.14 3.74
N LEU A 114 -3.99 -10.64 2.57
CA LEU A 114 -4.96 -10.36 1.50
C LEU A 114 -5.62 -11.65 0.99
N TRP A 115 -4.86 -12.73 0.81
CA TRP A 115 -5.40 -14.01 0.37
C TRP A 115 -6.38 -14.61 1.37
N ILE A 116 -6.08 -14.52 2.67
CA ILE A 116 -7.04 -14.90 3.74
C ILE A 116 -8.31 -14.06 3.63
N ALA A 117 -8.17 -12.73 3.54
CA ALA A 117 -9.32 -11.81 3.48
C ALA A 117 -10.21 -12.07 2.25
N VAL A 118 -9.60 -12.27 1.07
CA VAL A 118 -10.31 -12.62 -0.16
C VAL A 118 -11.14 -13.88 0.02
N LYS A 119 -10.57 -14.95 0.59
CA LYS A 119 -11.30 -16.20 0.82
C LYS A 119 -12.43 -16.08 1.85
N PHE A 120 -12.36 -15.08 2.72
CA PHE A 120 -13.36 -14.86 3.78
C PHE A 120 -14.52 -13.98 3.36
N VAL A 121 -14.26 -12.99 2.51
CA VAL A 121 -15.23 -11.94 2.19
C VAL A 121 -15.78 -12.10 0.78
N GLU A 122 -14.94 -12.48 -0.19
CA GLU A 122 -15.34 -12.57 -1.58
C GLU A 122 -15.98 -13.92 -1.90
N THR A 123 -16.92 -13.93 -2.85
CA THR A 123 -17.56 -15.17 -3.28
C THR A 123 -16.59 -16.04 -4.10
N PRO A 124 -16.74 -17.38 -4.10
CA PRO A 124 -15.93 -18.25 -4.97
C PRO A 124 -16.02 -17.87 -6.45
N THR A 125 -17.19 -17.41 -6.91
CA THR A 125 -17.41 -16.90 -8.27
C THR A 125 -16.57 -15.66 -8.54
N THR A 126 -16.60 -14.67 -7.63
CA THR A 126 -15.77 -13.46 -7.74
C THR A 126 -14.28 -13.81 -7.82
N ILE A 127 -13.81 -14.76 -6.99
CA ILE A 127 -12.42 -15.19 -6.96
C ILE A 127 -11.99 -15.79 -8.30
N PHE A 128 -12.84 -16.64 -8.88
CA PHE A 128 -12.60 -17.32 -10.15
C PHE A 128 -12.67 -16.36 -11.34
N ASP A 129 -13.79 -15.63 -11.49
CA ASP A 129 -14.05 -14.75 -12.63
C ASP A 129 -13.00 -13.64 -12.75
N LYS A 130 -12.57 -13.09 -11.60
CA LYS A 130 -11.53 -12.05 -11.55
C LYS A 130 -10.11 -12.60 -11.57
N SER A 131 -9.93 -13.94 -11.60
CA SER A 131 -8.62 -14.61 -11.58
C SER A 131 -7.70 -14.08 -10.47
N ILE A 132 -8.25 -13.90 -9.27
CA ILE A 132 -7.55 -13.19 -8.18
C ILE A 132 -6.25 -13.91 -7.83
N LYS A 133 -6.30 -15.24 -7.68
CA LYS A 133 -5.14 -16.05 -7.31
C LYS A 133 -4.00 -15.90 -8.33
N GLU A 134 -4.31 -16.00 -9.62
CA GLU A 134 -3.32 -15.87 -10.70
C GLU A 134 -2.71 -14.47 -10.72
N ILE A 135 -3.51 -13.43 -10.47
CA ILE A 135 -3.03 -12.05 -10.41
C ILE A 135 -2.09 -11.86 -9.20
N LEU A 136 -2.46 -12.37 -8.03
CA LEU A 136 -1.61 -12.30 -6.85
C LEU A 136 -0.29 -13.06 -7.07
N GLN A 137 -0.33 -14.28 -7.63
CA GLN A 137 0.86 -15.07 -7.94
C GLN A 137 1.85 -14.40 -8.90
N ARG A 138 1.34 -13.62 -9.87
CA ARG A 138 2.16 -12.89 -10.85
C ARG A 138 2.75 -11.60 -10.28
N ARG A 139 2.16 -11.05 -9.23
CA ARG A 139 2.62 -9.81 -8.62
C ARG A 139 3.86 -10.10 -7.78
N ARG A 140 5.04 -9.81 -8.33
CA ARG A 140 6.30 -9.78 -7.59
C ARG A 140 6.85 -8.36 -7.74
N HIS A 141 6.73 -7.55 -6.69
CA HIS A 141 7.23 -6.18 -6.77
C HIS A 141 8.75 -6.16 -6.56
N SER A 142 9.19 -6.59 -5.39
CA SER A 142 10.58 -6.45 -4.94
C SER A 142 11.15 -7.68 -4.23
N SER A 143 10.30 -8.64 -3.87
CA SER A 143 10.68 -9.82 -3.10
C SER A 143 10.52 -11.10 -3.91
N ASN A 144 11.40 -12.07 -3.68
CA ASN A 144 11.49 -13.33 -4.41
C ASN A 144 10.62 -14.44 -3.79
N TRP A 145 9.46 -14.09 -3.22
CA TRP A 145 8.63 -15.07 -2.54
C TRP A 145 7.97 -16.05 -3.52
N THR A 146 7.62 -17.21 -2.98
CA THR A 146 6.92 -18.28 -3.72
C THR A 146 5.49 -18.43 -3.22
N TRP A 147 4.61 -19.04 -4.01
CA TRP A 147 3.25 -19.30 -3.54
C TRP A 147 3.21 -20.26 -2.34
N ASN A 148 4.19 -21.15 -2.22
CA ASN A 148 4.33 -22.00 -1.04
C ASN A 148 4.61 -21.16 0.21
N GLU A 149 5.48 -20.15 0.10
CA GLU A 149 5.73 -19.20 1.19
C GLU A 149 4.45 -18.42 1.57
N ILE A 150 3.61 -18.05 0.59
CA ILE A 150 2.30 -17.43 0.87
C ILE A 150 1.41 -18.37 1.70
N LEU A 151 1.39 -19.66 1.39
CA LEU A 151 0.60 -20.67 2.11
C LEU A 151 1.17 -20.95 3.52
N GLU A 152 2.49 -20.92 3.67
CA GLU A 152 3.15 -21.04 4.99
C GLU A 152 2.80 -19.84 5.88
N PHE A 153 2.91 -18.62 5.35
CA PHE A 153 2.48 -17.41 6.07
C PHE A 153 0.98 -17.45 6.38
N GLU A 154 0.15 -17.91 5.45
CA GLU A 154 -1.28 -18.07 5.70
C GLU A 154 -1.53 -18.95 6.94
N LEU A 155 -0.93 -20.15 6.98
CA LEU A 155 -1.08 -21.05 8.12
C LEU A 155 -0.55 -20.40 9.41
N ASN A 156 0.61 -19.75 9.33
CA ASN A 156 1.23 -19.09 10.48
C ASN A 156 0.37 -17.95 11.03
N ILE A 157 -0.20 -17.09 10.17
CA ILE A 157 -1.14 -16.03 10.57
C ILE A 157 -2.35 -16.63 11.29
N LEU A 158 -2.96 -17.66 10.69
CA LEU A 158 -4.14 -18.31 11.25
C LEU A 158 -3.86 -18.90 12.63
N GLN A 159 -2.74 -19.59 12.80
CA GLN A 159 -2.33 -20.16 14.08
C GLN A 159 -2.01 -19.08 15.12
N LEU A 160 -1.20 -18.07 14.75
CA LEU A 160 -0.79 -17.00 15.65
C LEU A 160 -1.99 -16.20 16.17
N LEU A 161 -3.00 -15.98 15.32
CA LEU A 161 -4.23 -15.29 15.68
C LEU A 161 -5.31 -16.22 16.26
N ASN A 162 -4.98 -17.48 16.57
CA ASN A 162 -5.91 -18.49 17.10
C ASN A 162 -7.20 -18.61 16.25
N PHE A 163 -7.06 -18.54 14.92
CA PHE A 163 -8.13 -18.56 13.94
C PHE A 163 -9.19 -17.45 14.14
N ARG A 164 -8.89 -16.41 14.92
CA ARG A 164 -9.74 -15.23 15.11
C ARG A 164 -9.57 -14.28 13.93
N ILE A 165 -10.09 -14.69 12.77
CA ILE A 165 -9.93 -13.95 11.51
C ILE A 165 -10.75 -12.66 11.58
N MET A 166 -12.00 -12.74 12.00
CA MET A 166 -12.87 -11.58 12.14
C MET A 166 -12.49 -10.76 13.39
N ALA A 167 -12.31 -9.45 13.18
CA ALA A 167 -12.24 -8.47 14.24
C ALA A 167 -12.93 -7.19 13.75
N SER A 168 -13.60 -6.48 14.68
CA SER A 168 -14.19 -5.19 14.35
C SER A 168 -13.14 -4.26 13.76
N SER A 169 -13.47 -3.65 12.64
CA SER A 169 -12.68 -2.66 11.89
C SER A 169 -13.28 -1.27 12.07
N ILE A 170 -12.55 -0.23 11.64
CA ILE A 170 -13.09 1.12 11.60
C ILE A 170 -14.29 1.21 10.64
N LEU A 171 -14.29 0.43 9.56
CA LEU A 171 -15.42 0.34 8.62
C LEU A 171 -16.69 -0.16 9.31
N ASP A 172 -16.60 -1.22 10.14
CA ASP A 172 -17.77 -1.76 10.84
C ASP A 172 -18.41 -0.72 11.78
N VAL A 173 -17.58 0.00 12.54
CA VAL A 173 -18.05 1.03 13.47
C VAL A 173 -18.63 2.22 12.70
N LEU A 174 -18.02 2.60 11.58
CA LEU A 174 -18.50 3.67 10.73
C LEU A 174 -19.83 3.32 10.06
N GLN A 175 -19.95 2.12 9.47
CA GLN A 175 -21.19 1.63 8.86
C GLN A 175 -22.33 1.59 9.87
N LYS A 176 -22.07 1.15 11.11
CA LYS A 176 -23.05 1.19 12.20
C LYS A 176 -23.51 2.62 12.48
N LYS A 177 -22.59 3.59 12.56
CA LYS A 177 -22.92 5.01 12.80
C LYS A 177 -23.77 5.58 11.66
N MET A 178 -23.40 5.29 10.41
CA MET A 178 -24.14 5.74 9.23
C MET A 178 -25.56 5.16 9.21
N TYR A 179 -25.72 3.87 9.51
CA TYR A 179 -27.03 3.23 9.59
C TYR A 179 -27.93 3.89 10.64
N THR A 180 -27.41 4.17 11.84
CA THR A 180 -28.18 4.86 12.89
C THR A 180 -28.61 6.26 12.48
N VAL A 181 -27.80 6.98 11.72
CA VAL A 181 -28.15 8.31 11.21
C VAL A 181 -29.20 8.21 10.11
N ASP A 182 -29.02 7.27 9.17
CA ASP A 182 -29.99 7.02 8.10
C ASP A 182 -31.37 6.60 8.67
N GLU A 183 -31.42 5.81 9.75
CA GLU A 183 -32.68 5.47 10.43
C GLU A 183 -33.42 6.68 11.02
N ILE A 184 -32.67 7.68 11.51
CA ILE A 184 -33.23 8.91 12.06
C ILE A 184 -33.71 9.82 10.91
N ASP A 185 -32.91 9.96 9.85
CA ASP A 185 -33.22 10.84 8.73
C ASP A 185 -34.33 10.31 7.83
N ASN A 186 -34.39 9.00 7.56
CA ASN A 186 -35.44 8.38 6.73
C ASN A 186 -36.84 8.46 7.37
N GLN A 187 -36.92 8.71 8.68
CA GLN A 187 -38.20 9.03 9.33
C GLN A 187 -38.69 10.44 8.99
N VAL A 188 -37.83 11.29 8.44
CA VAL A 188 -38.08 12.73 8.25
C VAL A 188 -38.04 13.14 6.78
N HIS A 189 -37.03 12.74 5.99
CA HIS A 189 -36.87 13.10 4.57
C HIS A 189 -36.18 12.01 3.72
N GLY A 190 -36.45 11.96 2.40
CA GLY A 190 -35.79 11.04 1.47
C GLY A 190 -34.30 11.34 1.27
N VAL A 191 -33.56 10.40 0.67
CA VAL A 191 -32.09 10.46 0.52
C VAL A 191 -31.64 11.70 -0.26
N ASP A 192 -30.87 12.58 0.39
CA ASP A 192 -30.35 13.84 -0.17
C ASP A 192 -28.94 13.65 -0.79
N GLU A 193 -28.59 14.44 -1.81
CA GLU A 193 -27.26 14.46 -2.45
C GLU A 193 -26.14 14.76 -1.44
N LEU A 194 -26.44 15.64 -0.47
CA LEU A 194 -25.54 15.96 0.64
C LEU A 194 -25.21 14.73 1.51
N GLN A 195 -26.17 13.82 1.72
CA GLN A 195 -25.93 12.58 2.47
C GLN A 195 -25.00 11.64 1.70
N PHE A 196 -25.10 11.60 0.37
CA PHE A 196 -24.18 10.82 -0.45
C PHE A 196 -22.74 11.35 -0.38
N GLU A 197 -22.53 12.66 -0.55
CA GLU A 197 -21.20 13.27 -0.45
C GLU A 197 -20.57 13.06 0.94
N GLN A 198 -21.36 13.22 2.01
CA GLN A 198 -20.92 12.96 3.38
C GLN A 198 -20.53 11.49 3.58
N ARG A 199 -21.31 10.56 3.05
CA ARG A 199 -21.00 9.13 3.06
C ARG A 199 -19.70 8.83 2.33
N GLN A 200 -19.48 9.40 1.14
CA GLN A 200 -18.23 9.22 0.40
C GLN A 200 -17.03 9.81 1.14
N LEU A 201 -17.18 10.99 1.75
CA LEU A 201 -16.14 11.64 2.54
C LEU A 201 -15.79 10.82 3.79
N ALA A 202 -16.79 10.26 4.48
CA ALA A 202 -16.57 9.42 5.65
C ALA A 202 -15.79 8.14 5.29
N LEU A 203 -16.19 7.47 4.19
CA LEU A 203 -15.50 6.30 3.67
C LEU A 203 -14.07 6.64 3.24
N TYR A 204 -13.87 7.79 2.59
CA TYR A 204 -12.54 8.27 2.21
C TYR A 204 -11.62 8.40 3.42
N PHE A 205 -12.10 9.00 4.51
CA PHE A 205 -11.31 9.13 5.71
C PHE A 205 -11.04 7.80 6.42
N ALA A 206 -11.98 6.86 6.38
CA ALA A 206 -11.74 5.51 6.90
C ALA A 206 -10.60 4.82 6.13
N ASP A 207 -10.63 4.86 4.79
CA ASP A 207 -9.57 4.29 3.95
C ASP A 207 -8.25 5.07 4.06
N LEU A 208 -8.30 6.38 4.31
CA LEU A 208 -7.11 7.21 4.54
C LEU A 208 -6.41 6.88 5.86
N LEU A 209 -7.17 6.64 6.94
CA LEU A 209 -6.61 6.25 8.24
C LEU A 209 -5.93 4.88 8.19
N LEU A 210 -6.43 3.97 7.36
CA LEU A 210 -5.76 2.69 7.11
C LEU A 210 -4.32 2.87 6.61
N LEU A 211 -4.02 3.93 5.85
CA LEU A 211 -2.69 4.20 5.29
C LEU A 211 -1.69 4.76 6.31
N LYS A 212 -2.10 4.98 7.56
CA LYS A 212 -1.26 5.53 8.63
C LYS A 212 -1.29 4.61 9.83
N THR A 213 -0.21 3.86 10.07
CA THR A 213 -0.06 2.97 11.24
C THR A 213 -0.36 3.68 12.57
N ARG A 214 -0.08 4.99 12.65
CA ARG A 214 -0.37 5.81 13.83
C ARG A 214 -1.86 5.80 14.24
N ALA A 215 -2.78 5.58 13.30
CA ALA A 215 -4.21 5.46 13.61
C ALA A 215 -4.49 4.32 14.60
N ASN A 216 -3.67 3.27 14.62
CA ASN A 216 -3.84 2.10 15.51
C ASN A 216 -3.60 2.42 16.99
N GLN A 217 -3.11 3.62 17.32
CA GLN A 217 -2.99 4.09 18.71
C GLN A 217 -4.33 4.49 19.32
N PHE A 218 -5.35 4.71 18.49
CA PHE A 218 -6.68 5.16 18.91
C PHE A 218 -7.69 4.02 18.84
N THR A 219 -8.75 4.13 19.64
CA THR A 219 -9.89 3.22 19.53
C THR A 219 -10.67 3.50 18.24
N LYS A 220 -11.38 2.49 17.71
CA LYS A 220 -12.12 2.62 16.45
C LYS A 220 -13.28 3.61 16.60
N GLU A 221 -13.92 3.61 17.76
CA GLU A 221 -14.96 4.54 18.14
C GLU A 221 -14.45 5.98 18.09
N LEU A 222 -13.27 6.25 18.67
CA LEU A 222 -12.67 7.57 18.67
C LEU A 222 -12.27 8.02 17.25
N LEU A 223 -11.76 7.11 16.41
CA LEU A 223 -11.47 7.41 15.00
C LEU A 223 -12.75 7.73 14.22
N VAL A 224 -13.83 6.97 14.43
CA VAL A 224 -15.13 7.23 13.78
C VAL A 224 -15.75 8.53 14.27
N ASP A 225 -15.62 8.88 15.55
CA ASP A 225 -16.06 10.16 16.07
C ASP A 225 -15.25 11.32 15.47
N ALA A 226 -13.95 11.13 15.24
CA ALA A 226 -13.12 12.12 14.55
C ALA A 226 -13.50 12.27 13.07
N ILE A 227 -13.76 11.17 12.35
CA ILE A 227 -14.31 11.21 10.99
C ILE A 227 -15.61 12.00 10.99
N TRP A 228 -16.52 11.67 11.91
CA TRP A 228 -17.83 12.30 11.98
C TRP A 228 -17.74 13.79 12.31
N PHE A 229 -16.86 14.17 13.23
CA PHE A 229 -16.59 15.58 13.55
C PHE A 229 -16.24 16.37 12.28
N VAL A 230 -15.35 15.82 11.45
CA VAL A 230 -14.92 16.45 10.20
C VAL A 230 -16.03 16.46 9.14
N VAL A 231 -16.72 15.34 8.95
CA VAL A 231 -17.79 15.18 7.94
C VAL A 231 -18.99 16.08 8.26
N SER A 232 -19.28 16.33 9.54
CA SER A 232 -20.32 17.28 9.97
C SER A 232 -19.94 18.76 9.80
N GLY A 233 -18.76 19.06 9.24
CA GLY A 233 -18.35 20.43 8.92
C GLY A 233 -17.85 21.25 10.12
N ASN A 234 -17.55 20.61 11.26
CA ASN A 234 -16.98 21.30 12.41
C ASN A 234 -15.58 21.83 12.09
N GLN A 235 -15.22 22.99 12.64
CA GLN A 235 -13.90 23.58 12.40
C GLN A 235 -12.85 22.93 13.29
N ILE A 236 -11.61 22.83 12.79
CA ILE A 236 -10.49 22.26 13.56
C ILE A 236 -10.20 23.07 14.84
N VAL A 237 -10.52 24.37 14.88
CA VAL A 237 -10.34 25.22 16.06
C VAL A 237 -11.28 24.84 17.22
N ASP A 238 -12.38 24.15 16.92
CA ASP A 238 -13.39 23.76 17.90
C ASP A 238 -13.13 22.38 18.51
N VAL A 239 -12.15 21.64 17.98
CA VAL A 239 -11.87 20.29 18.43
C VAL A 239 -11.25 20.29 19.83
N LYS A 240 -11.77 19.45 20.71
CA LYS A 240 -11.29 19.27 22.09
C LYS A 240 -10.73 17.86 22.29
N PRO A 241 -9.82 17.65 23.25
CA PRO A 241 -9.47 16.31 23.68
C PRO A 241 -10.71 15.49 24.07
N PRO A 242 -10.78 14.18 23.75
CA PRO A 242 -9.72 13.36 23.13
C PRO A 242 -9.68 13.39 21.59
N LEU A 243 -10.57 14.13 20.91
CA LEU A 243 -10.70 14.11 19.44
C LEU A 243 -9.59 14.87 18.70
N LEU A 244 -8.88 15.78 19.37
CA LEU A 244 -7.87 16.64 18.75
C LEU A 244 -6.82 15.87 17.94
N GLU A 245 -6.20 14.84 18.52
CA GLU A 245 -5.13 14.10 17.83
C GLU A 245 -5.62 13.31 16.61
N PRO A 246 -6.69 12.50 16.69
CA PRO A 246 -7.28 11.84 15.52
C PRO A 246 -7.74 12.81 14.43
N VAL A 247 -8.35 13.94 14.78
CA VAL A 247 -8.77 14.94 13.80
C VAL A 247 -7.56 15.54 13.10
N VAL A 248 -6.51 15.94 13.84
CA VAL A 248 -5.27 16.44 13.24
C VAL A 248 -4.64 15.38 12.33
N LEU A 249 -4.67 14.09 12.69
CA LEU A 249 -4.18 13.00 11.84
C LEU A 249 -4.93 12.95 10.49
N LEU A 250 -6.25 13.11 10.48
CA LEU A 250 -7.05 13.16 9.24
C LEU A 250 -6.62 14.32 8.33
N TYR A 251 -6.49 15.52 8.89
CA TYR A 251 -6.05 16.70 8.13
C TYR A 251 -4.64 16.53 7.55
N LEU A 252 -3.70 16.02 8.35
CA LEU A 252 -2.32 15.79 7.90
C LEU A 252 -2.27 14.71 6.82
N ALA A 253 -2.99 13.60 6.99
CA ALA A 253 -3.05 12.55 5.99
C ALA A 253 -3.69 13.06 4.69
N HIS A 254 -4.76 13.86 4.77
CA HIS A 254 -5.40 14.43 3.58
C HIS A 254 -4.44 15.37 2.85
N ARG A 255 -3.78 16.27 3.58
CA ARG A 255 -2.74 17.17 3.06
C ARG A 255 -1.63 16.39 2.35
N ASP A 256 -1.12 15.33 2.96
CA ASP A 256 -0.07 14.49 2.37
C ASP A 256 -0.54 13.82 1.06
N ASN A 257 -1.83 13.42 0.99
CA ASN A 257 -2.42 12.81 -0.20
C ASN A 257 -2.60 13.79 -1.39
N ILE A 258 -2.85 15.06 -1.12
CA ILE A 258 -3.08 16.07 -2.17
C ILE A 258 -1.81 16.81 -2.59
N ASN A 259 -0.72 16.73 -1.83
CA ASN A 259 0.52 17.43 -2.10
C ASN A 259 1.42 16.66 -3.09
N PRO A 260 1.62 17.13 -4.34
CA PRO A 260 2.41 16.42 -5.35
C PRO A 260 3.89 16.23 -4.97
N SER A 261 4.41 17.04 -4.06
CA SER A 261 5.79 16.97 -3.57
C SER A 261 5.97 15.98 -2.41
N HIS A 262 4.89 15.49 -1.82
CA HIS A 262 4.98 14.54 -0.72
C HIS A 262 5.28 13.12 -1.23
N SER A 263 6.09 12.35 -0.50
CA SER A 263 6.53 11.00 -0.91
C SER A 263 5.37 10.03 -1.13
N VAL A 264 4.30 10.17 -0.34
CA VAL A 264 3.10 9.32 -0.43
C VAL A 264 2.17 9.68 -1.59
N PHE A 265 2.37 10.81 -2.26
CA PHE A 265 1.47 11.26 -3.32
C PHE A 265 1.33 10.21 -4.41
N LYS A 266 2.45 9.69 -4.95
CA LYS A 266 2.39 8.66 -5.99
C LYS A 266 1.81 7.33 -5.46
N PRO A 267 2.28 6.75 -4.34
CA PRO A 267 1.72 5.51 -3.79
C PRO A 267 0.22 5.55 -3.51
N TRP A 268 -0.33 6.69 -3.12
CA TRP A 268 -1.74 6.81 -2.71
C TRP A 268 -2.71 7.15 -3.84
N PHE A 269 -2.27 7.06 -5.10
CA PHE A 269 -3.12 7.39 -6.26
C PHE A 269 -4.44 6.61 -6.29
N ALA A 270 -4.46 5.37 -5.81
CA ALA A 270 -5.67 4.54 -5.74
C ALA A 270 -6.78 5.21 -4.94
N LEU A 271 -6.44 5.89 -3.84
CA LEU A 271 -7.41 6.63 -3.02
C LEU A 271 -8.00 7.80 -3.82
N ARG A 272 -7.18 8.52 -4.59
CA ARG A 272 -7.65 9.64 -5.42
C ARG A 272 -8.49 9.18 -6.60
N CYS A 273 -8.12 8.08 -7.25
CA CYS A 273 -8.93 7.47 -8.29
C CYS A 273 -10.28 6.97 -7.74
N ARG A 274 -10.30 6.41 -6.53
CA ARG A 274 -11.51 5.86 -5.92
C ARG A 274 -12.54 6.93 -5.53
N TYR A 275 -12.08 8.04 -4.96
CA TYR A 275 -12.96 9.03 -4.35
C TYR A 275 -13.03 10.36 -5.07
N GLY A 276 -12.09 10.64 -6.00
CA GLY A 276 -11.86 11.99 -6.51
C GLY A 276 -13.04 12.66 -7.20
N ALA A 277 -13.97 11.88 -7.76
CA ALA A 277 -15.18 12.40 -8.37
C ALA A 277 -16.25 12.85 -7.36
N TYR A 278 -16.17 12.44 -6.10
CA TYR A 278 -17.27 12.56 -5.12
C TYR A 278 -16.95 13.43 -3.90
N LEU A 279 -15.69 13.82 -3.71
CA LEU A 279 -15.31 14.55 -2.50
C LEU A 279 -15.76 16.02 -2.57
N PRO A 280 -16.51 16.51 -1.57
CA PRO A 280 -16.95 17.90 -1.53
C PRO A 280 -15.79 18.85 -1.21
N ALA A 281 -15.97 20.15 -1.47
CA ALA A 281 -15.05 21.15 -0.95
C ALA A 281 -15.17 21.22 0.60
N PRO A 282 -14.07 21.46 1.34
CA PRO A 282 -12.69 21.70 0.89
C PRO A 282 -11.85 20.43 0.66
N TRP A 283 -12.44 19.23 0.73
CA TRP A 283 -11.77 17.93 0.72
C TRP A 283 -11.47 17.36 -0.66
N LYS A 284 -11.52 18.19 -1.70
CA LYS A 284 -11.21 17.76 -3.08
C LYS A 284 -9.79 17.23 -3.17
N VAL A 285 -9.62 16.13 -3.89
CA VAL A 285 -8.30 15.56 -4.20
C VAL A 285 -7.99 15.74 -5.69
N PRO A 286 -6.70 15.79 -6.08
CA PRO A 286 -6.32 15.78 -7.49
C PRO A 286 -6.88 14.54 -8.20
N TYR A 287 -7.78 14.77 -9.16
CA TYR A 287 -8.49 13.73 -9.89
C TYR A 287 -8.58 14.09 -11.37
N ASP A 288 -8.33 13.11 -12.23
CA ASP A 288 -8.49 13.24 -13.67
C ASP A 288 -9.77 12.51 -14.10
N PRO A 289 -10.83 13.24 -14.52
CA PRO A 289 -12.08 12.64 -14.96
C PRO A 289 -11.93 11.80 -16.24
N SER A 290 -10.84 11.97 -16.98
CA SER A 290 -10.50 11.18 -18.17
C SER A 290 -9.69 9.91 -17.85
N CYS A 291 -9.39 9.65 -16.57
CA CYS A 291 -8.64 8.47 -16.17
C CYS A 291 -9.41 7.17 -16.49
N VAL A 292 -8.73 6.24 -17.18
CA VAL A 292 -9.26 4.93 -17.59
C VAL A 292 -8.54 3.76 -16.91
N CYS A 293 -7.95 4.00 -15.73
CA CYS A 293 -7.34 2.91 -14.96
C CYS A 293 -8.43 1.97 -14.40
N ARG A 294 -8.04 0.73 -14.09
CA ARG A 294 -8.97 -0.30 -13.56
C ARG A 294 -9.72 0.14 -12.31
N ILE A 295 -9.11 1.01 -11.49
CA ILE A 295 -9.76 1.54 -10.29
C ILE A 295 -10.95 2.42 -10.70
N CYS A 296 -10.74 3.37 -11.62
CA CYS A 296 -11.80 4.24 -12.11
C CYS A 296 -12.89 3.48 -12.89
N GLU A 297 -12.53 2.38 -13.56
CA GLU A 297 -13.47 1.46 -14.21
C GLU A 297 -14.40 0.82 -13.17
N HIS A 298 -13.84 0.16 -12.14
CA HIS A 298 -14.64 -0.49 -11.11
C HIS A 298 -15.48 0.48 -10.27
N VAL A 299 -14.99 1.69 -10.04
CA VAL A 299 -15.77 2.74 -9.36
C VAL A 299 -17.00 3.13 -10.18
N LYS A 300 -16.93 3.13 -11.52
CA LYS A 300 -18.10 3.37 -12.38
C LYS A 300 -19.07 2.19 -12.34
N ASP A 301 -18.55 0.96 -12.27
CA ASP A 301 -19.38 -0.25 -12.14
C ASP A 301 -20.14 -0.26 -10.79
N GLU A 302 -19.48 0.08 -9.68
CA GLU A 302 -20.09 0.19 -8.34
C GLU A 302 -21.24 1.22 -8.29
N LEU A 303 -21.21 2.24 -9.14
CA LEU A 303 -22.29 3.25 -9.24
C LEU A 303 -23.43 2.83 -10.16
N ALA A 304 -23.18 1.93 -11.11
CA ALA A 304 -24.17 1.49 -12.08
C ALA A 304 -25.04 0.33 -11.55
N SER A 305 -24.61 -0.33 -10.48
CA SER A 305 -25.28 -1.42 -9.77
C SER A 305 -26.18 -0.92 -8.65
#